data_AF-D4N0L8-F1
#
_entry.id   AF-D4N0L8-F1
#
_cell.length_a   1.000
_cell.length_b   1.000
_cell.length_c   1.000
_cell.angle_alpha   90.00
_cell.angle_beta   90.00
_cell.angle_gamma   90.00
#
_symmetry.space_group_name_H-M   'P 1'
#
loop_
_entity.id
_entity.type
_entity.pdbx_description
1 polymer ?
#
loop_
_entity_poly.entity_id
_entity_poly.type
_entity_poly.pdbx_seq_one_letter_code
_entity_poly.pdbx_strand_id
1 'polypeptide(L)'
;MRYFFKKPEVYSSIFGKRYNCDHPVYNECTLYIIDNRGLAVIQQQYDPETKYTFWTSISSWLTDKIYLHPRFRKFFDTYADREQDGLYPTVTVRQIMWGLRMKPLPKEPWETCFDRKGF
;
A
#
# COMPACT_ATOMS: atom_id res chain seq x y z
N MET A 1 -6.03 6.62 -5.71
CA MET A 1 -6.71 5.58 -4.92
C MET A 1 -7.22 6.16 -3.62
N ARG A 2 -8.54 6.15 -3.45
CA ARG A 2 -9.22 6.74 -2.29
C ARG A 2 -9.89 5.68 -1.42
N TYR A 3 -10.11 6.01 -0.14
CA TYR A 3 -10.78 5.15 0.84
C TYR A 3 -11.55 5.98 1.86
N PHE A 4 -12.47 5.34 2.61
CA PHE A 4 -13.33 6.01 3.59
C PHE A 4 -12.62 6.48 4.86
N PHE A 5 -11.38 6.04 5.10
CA PHE A 5 -10.63 6.38 6.30
C PHE A 5 -10.22 7.85 6.30
N LYS A 6 -10.81 8.63 7.21
CA LYS A 6 -10.37 9.99 7.53
C LYS A 6 -9.14 9.96 8.44
N LYS A 7 -8.29 10.98 8.32
CA LYS A 7 -7.17 11.21 9.21
C LYS A 7 -7.70 11.45 10.63
N PRO A 8 -7.36 10.62 11.62
CA PRO A 8 -7.72 10.87 13.01
C PRO A 8 -6.79 11.94 13.62
N GLU A 9 -7.20 12.54 14.74
CA GLU A 9 -6.37 13.50 15.48
C GLU A 9 -5.10 12.85 16.04
N VAL A 10 -5.22 11.61 16.52
CA VAL A 10 -4.12 10.80 17.02
C VAL A 10 -4.03 9.51 16.20
N TYR A 11 -2.84 9.23 15.67
CA TYR A 11 -2.51 7.96 15.01
C TYR A 11 -1.05 7.60 15.27
N SER A 12 -0.76 6.31 15.17
CA SER A 12 0.58 5.76 15.13
C SER A 12 0.86 5.19 13.73
N SER A 13 2.15 5.07 13.40
CA SER A 13 2.65 4.41 12.18
C SER A 13 3.83 3.53 12.54
N ILE A 14 3.63 2.61 13.48
CA ILE A 14 4.70 1.79 14.07
C ILE A 14 5.04 0.60 13.17
N PHE A 15 4.03 0.01 12.52
CA PHE A 15 4.19 -1.30 11.87
C PHE A 15 4.56 -1.23 10.39
N GLY A 16 4.39 -0.08 9.76
CA GLY A 16 4.80 0.19 8.39
C GLY A 16 5.83 1.30 8.35
N LYS A 17 6.91 1.11 7.60
CA LYS A 17 7.93 2.14 7.40
C LYS A 17 7.87 2.69 5.98
N ARG A 18 8.17 3.98 5.83
CA ARG A 18 8.44 4.58 4.51
C ARG A 18 9.75 3.97 3.99
N TYR A 19 9.73 3.42 2.79
CA TYR A 19 10.88 2.78 2.17
C TYR A 19 11.11 3.38 0.79
N ASN A 20 12.32 3.87 0.58
CA ASN A 20 12.76 4.38 -0.71
C ASN A 20 13.44 3.25 -1.49
N CYS A 21 13.08 3.09 -2.75
CA CYS A 21 13.60 2.04 -3.62
C CYS A 21 13.66 2.52 -5.06
N ASP A 22 14.48 1.87 -5.87
CA ASP A 22 14.68 2.23 -7.28
C ASP A 22 13.75 1.42 -8.20
N HIS A 23 12.44 1.42 -7.92
CA HIS A 23 11.47 0.73 -8.76
C HIS A 23 11.15 1.59 -9.99
N PRO A 24 11.03 1.03 -11.22
CA PRO A 24 10.81 1.79 -12.46
C PRO A 24 9.50 2.59 -12.54
N VAL A 25 8.63 2.51 -11.52
CA VAL A 25 7.26 3.08 -11.52
C VAL A 25 7.02 3.96 -10.29
N TYR A 26 7.76 3.73 -9.21
CA TYR A 26 7.65 4.49 -7.97
C TYR A 26 8.99 4.48 -7.25
N ASN A 27 9.32 5.55 -6.55
CA ASN A 27 10.56 5.65 -5.78
C ASN A 27 10.35 5.42 -4.28
N GLU A 28 9.10 5.28 -3.85
CA GLU A 28 8.72 5.17 -2.46
C GLU A 28 7.47 4.32 -2.24
N CYS A 29 7.49 3.51 -1.19
CA CYS A 29 6.34 2.76 -0.72
C CYS A 29 6.26 2.70 0.82
N THR A 30 5.15 2.17 1.32
CA THR A 30 5.07 1.71 2.71
C THR A 30 5.46 0.24 2.76
N LEU A 31 6.52 -0.09 3.48
CA LEU A 31 7.02 -1.45 3.61
C LEU A 31 6.61 -2.04 4.96
N TYR A 32 5.94 -3.18 4.92
CA TYR A 32 5.74 -4.05 6.08
C TYR A 32 6.79 -5.15 6.06
N ILE A 33 7.42 -5.42 7.20
CA ILE A 33 8.40 -6.50 7.36
C ILE A 33 7.96 -7.39 8.52
N ILE A 34 7.94 -8.70 8.27
CA ILE A 34 7.78 -9.71 9.30
C ILE A 34 8.86 -10.76 9.04
N ASP A 35 9.70 -10.99 10.03
CA ASP A 35 10.90 -11.82 9.94
C ASP A 35 11.84 -11.34 8.81
N ASN A 36 12.07 -12.16 7.77
CA ASN A 36 12.91 -11.84 6.62
C ASN A 36 12.12 -11.59 5.32
N ARG A 37 10.79 -11.49 5.40
CA ARG A 37 9.92 -11.21 4.26
C ARG A 37 9.35 -9.81 4.38
N GLY A 38 9.12 -9.17 3.24
CA GLY A 38 8.51 -7.85 3.17
C GLY A 38 7.42 -7.77 2.14
N LEU A 39 6.52 -6.81 2.33
CA LEU A 39 5.44 -6.49 1.41
C LEU A 39 5.38 -4.97 1.25
N ALA A 40 5.68 -4.50 0.03
CA ALA A 40 5.56 -3.11 -0.34
C ALA A 40 4.10 -2.77 -0.66
N VAL A 41 3.59 -1.70 -0.07
CA VAL A 41 2.24 -1.19 -0.31
C VAL A 41 2.32 0.22 -0.85
N ILE A 42 1.72 0.42 -2.03
CA ILE A 42 1.71 1.70 -2.74
C ILE A 42 0.29 2.23 -2.92
N GLN A 43 0.18 3.54 -3.03
CA GLN A 43 -1.05 4.27 -3.31
C GLN A 43 -0.82 5.21 -4.49
N GLN A 44 -1.74 5.19 -5.46
CA GLN A 44 -1.77 6.21 -6.49
C GLN A 44 -2.38 7.49 -5.92
N GLN A 45 -1.69 8.61 -6.07
CA GLN A 45 -2.19 9.96 -5.77
C GLN A 45 -2.48 10.69 -7.09
N TYR A 46 -3.37 11.68 -7.01
CA TYR A 46 -3.71 12.57 -8.12
C TYR A 46 -3.54 14.01 -7.67
N ASP A 47 -2.75 14.75 -8.43
CA ASP A 47 -2.60 16.19 -8.26
C ASP A 47 -3.63 16.91 -9.15
N PRO A 48 -4.63 17.59 -8.56
CA PRO A 48 -5.66 18.28 -9.33
C PRO A 48 -5.14 19.54 -10.05
N GLU A 49 -4.01 20.12 -9.64
CA GLU A 49 -3.45 21.31 -10.29
C GLU A 49 -2.72 20.91 -11.58
N THR A 50 -1.76 19.98 -11.46
CA THR A 50 -0.95 19.52 -12.60
C THR A 50 -1.61 18.43 -13.43
N LYS A 51 -2.72 17.85 -12.93
CA LYS A 51 -3.41 16.68 -13.50
C LYS A 51 -2.54 15.41 -13.54
N TYR A 52 -1.41 15.40 -12.83
CA TYR A 52 -0.49 14.28 -12.80
C TYR A 52 -0.92 13.21 -11.79
N THR A 53 -0.65 11.94 -12.10
CA THR A 53 -0.82 10.83 -11.16
C THR A 53 0.50 10.14 -10.91
N PHE A 54 0.76 9.78 -9.66
CA PHE A 54 1.99 9.09 -9.25
C PHE A 54 1.70 8.07 -8.17
N TRP A 55 2.60 7.09 -8.04
CA TRP A 55 2.57 6.06 -7.00
C TRP A 55 3.50 6.45 -5.87
N THR A 56 3.04 6.29 -4.64
CA THR A 56 3.78 6.67 -3.43
C THR A 56 3.36 5.81 -2.24
N SER A 57 3.94 6.07 -1.07
CA SER A 57 3.56 5.42 0.20
C SER A 57 2.08 5.68 0.57
N ILE A 58 1.50 4.76 1.34
CA ILE A 58 0.14 4.97 1.85
C ILE A 58 0.17 6.01 2.98
N SER A 59 -1.00 6.58 3.29
CA SER A 59 -1.08 7.49 4.42
C SER A 59 -0.70 6.82 5.75
N SER A 60 0.10 7.52 6.55
CA SER A 60 0.62 7.04 7.84
C SER A 60 -0.47 6.55 8.80
N TRP A 61 -1.65 7.19 8.84
CA TRP A 61 -2.76 6.75 9.72
C TRP A 61 -3.45 5.45 9.29
N LEU A 62 -3.13 4.93 8.10
CA LEU A 62 -3.67 3.67 7.59
C LEU A 62 -2.73 2.49 7.89
N THR A 63 -1.45 2.75 8.15
CA THR A 63 -0.42 1.70 8.24
C THR A 63 -0.75 0.69 9.34
N ASP A 64 -1.05 1.19 10.52
CA ASP A 64 -1.30 0.37 11.70
C ASP A 64 -2.68 -0.28 11.64
N LYS A 65 -3.66 0.39 11.03
CA LYS A 65 -5.00 -0.19 10.79
C LYS A 65 -4.94 -1.40 9.86
N ILE A 66 -4.10 -1.34 8.83
CA ILE A 66 -3.85 -2.47 7.94
C ILE A 66 -3.13 -3.58 8.70
N TYR A 67 -2.04 -3.27 9.39
CA TYR A 67 -1.22 -4.28 10.06
C TYR A 67 -1.98 -5.04 11.16
N LEU A 68 -2.73 -4.30 12.00
CA LEU A 68 -3.51 -4.86 13.10
C LEU A 68 -4.80 -5.56 12.65
N HIS A 69 -5.13 -5.53 11.36
CA HIS A 69 -6.34 -6.18 10.87
C HIS A 69 -6.21 -7.71 11.00
N PRO A 70 -7.23 -8.44 11.50
CA PRO A 70 -7.13 -9.90 11.72
C PRO A 70 -6.76 -10.73 10.49
N ARG A 71 -7.11 -10.23 9.29
CA ARG A 71 -6.77 -10.88 8.01
C ARG A 71 -5.39 -10.51 7.46
N PHE A 72 -4.70 -9.54 8.06
CA PHE A 72 -3.43 -9.04 7.54
C PHE A 72 -2.37 -10.11 7.52
N ARG A 73 -2.22 -10.90 8.60
CA ARG A 73 -1.20 -11.95 8.65
C ARG A 73 -1.34 -12.94 7.49
N LYS A 74 -2.54 -13.45 7.25
CA LYS A 74 -2.82 -14.35 6.13
C LYS A 74 -2.54 -13.70 4.77
N PHE A 75 -2.95 -12.44 4.59
CA PHE A 75 -2.68 -11.69 3.36
C PHE A 75 -1.17 -11.52 3.15
N PHE A 76 -0.46 -11.05 4.17
CA PHE A 76 0.98 -10.88 4.16
C PHE A 76 1.69 -12.19 3.82
N ASP A 77 1.36 -13.30 4.50
CA ASP A 77 1.99 -14.59 4.25
C ASP A 77 1.79 -15.11 2.82
N THR A 78 0.74 -14.66 2.12
CA THR A 78 0.44 -15.04 0.73
C THR A 78 1.27 -14.26 -0.30
N TYR A 79 1.56 -12.98 -0.03
CA TYR A 79 2.16 -12.07 -1.02
C TYR A 79 3.57 -11.60 -0.67
N ALA A 80 3.95 -11.65 0.60
CA ALA A 80 5.26 -11.22 1.07
C ALA A 80 6.32 -12.25 0.72
N ASP A 81 7.48 -11.75 0.31
CA ASP A 81 8.65 -12.56 -0.02
C ASP A 81 9.91 -11.82 0.44
N ARG A 82 11.06 -12.48 0.28
CA ARG A 82 12.36 -11.88 0.55
C ARG A 82 12.63 -10.73 -0.41
N GLU A 83 13.49 -9.84 0.03
CA GLU A 83 14.01 -8.78 -0.83
C GLU A 83 14.76 -9.37 -2.03
N GLN A 84 14.53 -8.79 -3.21
CA GLN A 84 15.29 -9.05 -4.42
C GLN A 84 15.71 -7.72 -5.01
N ASP A 85 17.03 -7.48 -5.09
CA ASP A 85 17.62 -6.28 -5.68
C ASP A 85 17.08 -4.95 -5.09
N GLY A 86 16.87 -4.88 -3.76
CA GLY A 86 16.29 -3.69 -3.13
C GLY A 86 14.79 -3.53 -3.32
N LEU A 87 14.12 -4.54 -3.90
CA LEU A 87 12.68 -4.53 -4.16
C LEU A 87 11.99 -5.65 -3.37
N TYR A 88 10.75 -5.37 -2.97
CA TYR A 88 9.86 -6.32 -2.32
C TYR A 88 8.62 -6.54 -3.20
N PRO A 89 7.92 -7.67 -3.08
CA PRO A 89 6.62 -7.85 -3.71
C PRO A 89 5.71 -6.68 -3.39
N THR A 90 5.07 -6.14 -4.42
CA THR A 90 4.32 -4.89 -4.34
C THR A 90 2.85 -5.11 -4.57
N VAL A 91 2.04 -4.50 -3.71
CA VAL A 91 0.59 -4.44 -3.84
C VAL A 91 0.09 -3.01 -3.69
N THR A 92 -1.03 -2.71 -4.31
CA THR A 92 -1.72 -1.44 -4.11
C THR A 92 -2.53 -1.45 -2.81
N VAL A 93 -2.76 -0.26 -2.25
CA VAL A 93 -3.68 -0.07 -1.13
C VAL A 93 -5.07 -0.67 -1.41
N ARG A 94 -5.53 -0.64 -2.67
CA ARG A 94 -6.81 -1.24 -3.06
C ARG A 94 -6.79 -2.76 -3.00
N GLN A 95 -5.71 -3.40 -3.48
CA GLN A 95 -5.56 -4.87 -3.44
C GLN A 95 -5.54 -5.38 -1.99
N ILE A 96 -4.74 -4.75 -1.11
CA ILE A 96 -4.71 -5.13 0.30
C ILE A 96 -6.04 -4.86 0.98
N MET A 97 -6.69 -3.71 0.74
CA MET A 97 -8.03 -3.44 1.29
C MET A 97 -9.04 -4.51 0.89
N TRP A 98 -9.07 -4.94 -0.38
CA TRP A 98 -9.91 -6.05 -0.81
C TRP A 98 -9.60 -7.35 -0.09
N GLY A 99 -8.32 -7.73 0.02
CA GLY A 99 -7.90 -8.95 0.73
C GLY A 99 -8.27 -8.95 2.22
N LEU A 100 -8.28 -7.77 2.85
CA LEU A 100 -8.71 -7.59 4.24
C LEU A 100 -10.24 -7.53 4.38
N ARG A 101 -10.99 -7.39 3.28
CA ARG A 101 -12.42 -7.01 3.24
C ARG A 101 -12.71 -5.63 3.84
N MET A 102 -11.78 -4.70 3.65
CA MET A 102 -11.96 -3.27 3.90
C MET A 102 -12.48 -2.63 2.61
N LYS A 103 -13.55 -1.83 2.67
CA LYS A 103 -14.16 -1.24 1.47
C LYS A 103 -13.34 -0.02 0.98
N PRO A 104 -12.70 -0.06 -0.21
CA PRO A 104 -12.15 1.15 -0.83
C PRO A 104 -13.29 1.99 -1.44
N LEU A 105 -13.00 3.26 -1.77
CA LEU A 105 -13.95 4.08 -2.52
C LEU A 105 -14.08 3.57 -3.97
N PRO A 106 -15.20 3.88 -4.66
CA PRO A 106 -15.30 3.67 -6.11
C PRO A 106 -14.11 4.31 -6.84
N LYS A 107 -13.64 3.63 -7.88
CA LYS A 107 -12.54 4.12 -8.73
C LYS A 107 -13.00 5.38 -9.46
N GLU A 108 -12.11 6.37 -9.54
CA GLU A 108 -12.26 7.52 -10.43
C GLU A 108 -11.61 7.23 -11.78
N PRO A 109 -11.93 8.00 -12.84
CA PRO A 109 -11.34 7.82 -14.18
C PRO A 109 -9.81 7.92 -14.21
N TRP A 110 -9.21 8.69 -13.30
CA TRP A 110 -7.76 8.85 -13.19
C TRP A 110 -7.07 7.73 -12.40
N GLU A 111 -7.83 6.84 -11.74
CA GLU A 111 -7.26 5.71 -11.00
C GLU A 111 -6.84 4.58 -11.95
N THR A 112 -5.54 4.32 -12.03
CA THR A 112 -4.94 3.26 -12.84
C THR A 112 -4.75 1.98 -12.03
N CYS A 113 -4.48 0.86 -12.71
CA CYS A 113 -4.17 -0.42 -12.07
C CYS A 113 -2.66 -0.63 -12.06
N PHE A 114 -2.09 -0.92 -10.90
CA PHE A 114 -0.72 -1.42 -10.78
C PHE A 114 -0.77 -2.95 -10.74
N ASP A 115 -0.16 -3.55 -11.76
CA ASP A 115 0.08 -4.97 -11.98
C ASP A 115 -1.06 -5.97 -11.64
N ARG A 116 -1.45 -6.79 -12.61
CA ARG A 116 -2.53 -7.78 -12.44
C ARG A 116 -1.95 -9.14 -12.05
N LYS A 117 -1.35 -9.27 -10.87
CA LYS A 117 -1.28 -10.61 -10.25
C LYS A 117 -2.71 -11.02 -9.90
N GLY A 118 -3.18 -12.13 -10.48
CA GLY A 118 -4.55 -12.62 -10.29
C GLY A 118 -4.85 -12.84 -8.81
N PHE A 119 -6.00 -12.34 -8.36
CA PHE A 119 -6.55 -12.56 -7.02
C PHE A 119 -7.67 -13.59 -7.09
#